data_AF-A0A855EUR7-F1
#
_entry.id   AF-A0A855EUR7-F1
#
_cell.length_a   1.000
_cell.length_b   1.000
_cell.length_c   1.000
_cell.angle_alpha   90.00
_cell.angle_beta   90.00
_cell.angle_gamma   90.00
#
_symmetry.space_group_name_H-M   'P 1'
#
loop_
_entity.id
_entity.type
_entity.pdbx_description
1 polymer ?
#
loop_
_entity_poly.entity_id
_entity_poly.type
_entity_poly.pdbx_seq_one_letter_code
_entity_poly.pdbx_strand_id
1 'polypeptide(L)'
;MTLAATTIDNRSSTTTAHGDMRVFASVVHNTGNGATLHSQKNLWIQKDAQGNKSNLVENRSATIKTNTGDLVIRTDRLENIISRADTIISTERPTTALVSDSRLGWQSLNWFYNSLNLLW
;
A
#
# COMPACT_ATOMS: atom_id res chain seq x y z
N MET A 1 -19.29 -16.51 13.19
CA MET A 1 -19.73 -15.09 13.16
C MET A 1 -20.21 -14.77 11.75
N THR A 2 -21.28 -13.98 11.62
CA THR A 2 -21.78 -13.52 10.31
C THR A 2 -21.91 -12.00 10.32
N LEU A 3 -21.34 -11.34 9.32
CA LEU A 3 -21.57 -9.94 9.00
C LEU A 3 -22.37 -9.87 7.71
N ALA A 4 -23.47 -9.14 7.69
CA ALA A 4 -24.30 -9.00 6.50
C ALA A 4 -24.77 -7.56 6.32
N ALA A 5 -24.47 -6.98 5.16
CA ALA A 5 -24.91 -5.64 4.76
C ALA A 5 -24.78 -5.51 3.24
N THR A 6 -25.44 -4.53 2.61
CA THR A 6 -25.20 -4.25 1.17
C THR A 6 -23.74 -3.85 0.93
N THR A 7 -23.21 -3.01 1.81
CA THR A 7 -21.80 -2.58 1.85
C THR A 7 -21.26 -2.76 3.27
N ILE A 8 -20.09 -3.37 3.38
CA ILE A 8 -19.32 -3.43 4.63
C ILE A 8 -18.14 -2.49 4.50
N ASP A 9 -17.98 -1.60 5.48
CA ASP A 9 -16.92 -0.60 5.49
C ASP A 9 -16.13 -0.68 6.80
N ASN A 10 -14.99 -1.37 6.75
CA ASN A 10 -14.06 -1.52 7.85
C ASN A 10 -12.83 -0.63 7.61
N ARG A 11 -12.77 0.52 8.31
CA ARG A 11 -11.73 1.55 8.08
C ARG A 11 -10.58 1.60 9.09
N SER A 12 -10.79 1.04 10.27
CA SER A 12 -9.81 1.09 11.36
C SER A 12 -10.07 0.08 12.47
N SER A 13 -11.03 -0.83 12.29
CA SER A 13 -11.44 -1.77 13.33
C SER A 13 -10.92 -3.17 13.07
N THR A 14 -10.63 -3.90 14.14
CA THR A 14 -10.37 -5.32 14.08
C THR A 14 -11.66 -6.07 14.38
N THR A 15 -12.16 -6.80 13.40
CA THR A 15 -13.29 -7.71 13.58
C THR A 15 -12.78 -9.15 13.56
N THR A 16 -12.80 -9.79 14.73
CA THR A 16 -12.28 -11.14 14.92
C THR A 16 -13.39 -12.13 15.27
N ALA A 17 -13.44 -13.25 14.56
CA ALA A 17 -14.28 -14.39 14.90
C ALA A 17 -13.45 -15.50 15.55
N HIS A 18 -13.89 -16.04 16.69
CA HIS A 18 -13.22 -17.16 17.39
C HIS A 18 -13.34 -18.52 16.68
N GLY A 19 -14.21 -18.62 15.67
CA GLY A 19 -14.41 -19.82 14.85
C GLY A 19 -14.44 -19.43 13.39
N ASP A 20 -15.46 -19.86 12.66
CA ASP A 20 -15.70 -19.44 11.28
C ASP A 20 -16.26 -18.02 11.17
N MET A 21 -15.94 -17.33 10.07
CA MET A 21 -16.46 -16.01 9.73
C MET A 21 -17.13 -16.01 8.35
N ARG A 22 -18.35 -15.48 8.27
CA ARG A 22 -19.10 -15.26 7.04
C ARG A 22 -19.31 -13.76 6.84
N VAL A 23 -18.96 -13.25 5.67
CA VAL A 23 -19.12 -11.85 5.29
C VAL A 23 -19.97 -11.83 4.03
N PHE A 24 -21.21 -11.34 4.16
CA PHE A 24 -22.20 -11.24 3.10
C PHE A 24 -22.42 -9.79 2.70
N ALA A 25 -21.84 -9.38 1.56
CA ALA A 25 -22.01 -8.03 1.03
C ALA A 25 -21.75 -7.95 -0.48
N SER A 26 -22.43 -7.00 -1.14
CA SER A 26 -22.12 -6.68 -2.54
C SER A 26 -20.80 -5.91 -2.66
N VAL A 27 -20.44 -5.11 -1.66
CA VAL A 27 -19.16 -4.39 -1.60
C VAL A 27 -18.54 -4.54 -0.21
N VAL A 28 -17.25 -4.82 -0.15
CA VAL A 28 -16.47 -4.84 1.10
C VAL A 28 -15.29 -3.90 0.95
N HIS A 29 -15.23 -2.86 1.77
CA HIS A 29 -14.07 -1.99 1.94
C HIS A 29 -13.36 -2.37 3.23
N ASN A 30 -12.20 -3.01 3.12
CA ASN A 30 -11.29 -3.22 4.24
C ASN A 30 -10.09 -2.31 4.01
N THR A 31 -10.14 -1.11 4.57
CA THR A 31 -9.20 -0.03 4.22
C THR A 31 -8.63 0.59 5.49
N GLY A 32 -7.42 1.15 5.41
CA GLY A 32 -6.86 1.93 6.52
C GLY A 32 -6.03 1.12 7.51
N ASN A 33 -5.23 1.85 8.30
CA ASN A 33 -4.25 1.26 9.21
C ASN A 33 -4.96 0.53 10.36
N GLY A 34 -4.64 -0.74 10.56
CA GLY A 34 -5.24 -1.58 11.61
C GLY A 34 -6.59 -2.20 11.27
N ALA A 35 -7.18 -1.90 10.10
CA ALA A 35 -8.39 -2.58 9.64
C ALA A 35 -8.10 -4.07 9.40
N THR A 36 -8.82 -4.92 10.13
CA THR A 36 -8.61 -6.37 10.08
C THR A 36 -9.93 -7.13 10.04
N LEU A 37 -10.10 -8.00 9.04
CA LEU A 37 -11.08 -9.09 9.07
C LEU A 37 -10.34 -10.38 9.39
N HIS A 38 -10.60 -10.96 10.57
CA HIS A 38 -9.86 -12.12 11.07
C HIS A 38 -10.79 -13.24 11.52
N SER A 39 -10.54 -14.43 11.00
CA SER A 39 -11.17 -15.66 11.47
C SER A 39 -10.14 -16.60 12.10
N GLN A 40 -10.48 -17.27 13.20
CA GLN A 40 -9.63 -18.33 13.75
C GLN A 40 -9.65 -19.60 12.88
N LYS A 41 -10.80 -19.86 12.25
CA LYS A 41 -10.98 -20.94 11.27
C LYS A 41 -11.21 -20.33 9.89
N ASN A 42 -12.20 -20.79 9.16
CA ASN A 42 -12.44 -20.40 7.79
C ASN A 42 -13.05 -18.98 7.71
N LEU A 43 -12.79 -18.29 6.60
CA LEU A 43 -13.39 -16.99 6.28
C LEU A 43 -13.95 -17.02 4.86
N TRP A 44 -15.24 -16.72 4.73
CA TRP A 44 -15.88 -16.56 3.42
C TRP A 44 -16.37 -15.13 3.25
N ILE A 45 -15.97 -14.51 2.14
CA ILE A 45 -16.46 -13.21 1.69
C ILE A 45 -17.17 -13.40 0.35
N GLN A 46 -18.47 -13.11 0.30
CA GLN A 46 -19.33 -13.29 -0.87
C GLN A 46 -20.59 -12.41 -0.73
N LYS A 47 -21.48 -12.36 -1.74
CA LYS A 47 -22.67 -11.49 -1.69
C LYS A 47 -23.70 -11.96 -0.66
N ASP A 48 -23.92 -13.27 -0.59
CA ASP A 48 -24.96 -13.90 0.20
C ASP A 48 -24.64 -15.37 0.52
N ALA A 49 -25.51 -16.03 1.28
CA ALA A 49 -25.31 -17.42 1.73
C ALA A 49 -25.33 -18.44 0.57
N GLN A 50 -25.94 -18.09 -0.56
CA GLN A 50 -26.03 -18.90 -1.77
C GLN A 50 -24.70 -18.96 -2.52
N GLY A 51 -23.75 -18.09 -2.18
CA GLY A 51 -22.42 -18.06 -2.81
C GLY A 51 -22.36 -17.20 -4.06
N ASN A 52 -23.33 -16.30 -4.25
CA ASN A 52 -23.28 -15.31 -5.31
C ASN A 52 -22.06 -14.40 -5.11
N LYS A 53 -21.48 -13.92 -6.21
CA LYS A 53 -20.29 -13.07 -6.17
C LYS A 53 -20.64 -11.68 -5.65
N SER A 54 -19.77 -11.14 -4.80
CA SER A 54 -19.73 -9.71 -4.52
C SER A 54 -19.32 -8.95 -5.80
N ASN A 55 -19.67 -7.67 -5.88
CA ASN A 55 -19.22 -6.81 -6.97
C ASN A 55 -17.75 -6.40 -6.75
N LEU A 56 -17.39 -6.04 -5.51
CA LEU A 56 -16.06 -5.58 -5.14
C LEU A 56 -15.68 -6.03 -3.74
N VAL A 57 -14.45 -6.51 -3.59
CA VAL A 57 -13.76 -6.63 -2.31
C VAL A 57 -12.46 -5.85 -2.42
N GLU A 58 -12.34 -4.79 -1.65
CA GLU A 58 -11.15 -3.96 -1.56
C GLU A 58 -10.43 -4.22 -0.24
N ASN A 59 -9.13 -4.52 -0.34
CA ASN A 59 -8.21 -4.55 0.78
C ASN A 59 -7.11 -3.51 0.54
N ARG A 60 -7.15 -2.39 1.26
CA ARG A 60 -6.21 -1.28 1.08
C ARG A 60 -5.37 -1.02 2.32
N SER A 61 -4.10 -1.42 2.27
CA SER A 61 -3.18 -1.36 3.43
C SER A 61 -3.77 -1.95 4.72
N ALA A 62 -4.63 -2.96 4.57
CA ALA A 62 -5.38 -3.61 5.63
C ALA A 62 -5.15 -5.13 5.60
N THR A 63 -5.71 -5.86 6.57
CA THR A 63 -5.52 -7.30 6.72
C THR A 63 -6.83 -8.07 6.56
N ILE A 64 -6.82 -9.12 5.74
CA ILE A 64 -7.86 -10.16 5.70
C ILE A 64 -7.15 -11.49 5.91
N LYS A 65 -7.48 -12.22 6.97
CA LYS A 65 -6.76 -13.46 7.30
C LYS A 65 -7.61 -14.51 8.00
N THR A 66 -7.17 -15.75 7.87
CA THR A 66 -7.52 -16.87 8.74
C THR A 66 -6.29 -17.27 9.56
N ASN A 67 -6.47 -17.83 10.75
CA ASN A 67 -5.37 -18.51 11.45
C ASN A 67 -5.23 -19.96 10.97
N THR A 68 -6.35 -20.64 10.77
CA THR A 68 -6.42 -22.01 10.25
C THR A 68 -7.57 -22.13 9.26
N GLY A 69 -7.51 -23.08 8.32
CA GLY A 69 -8.58 -23.29 7.34
C GLY A 69 -8.61 -22.26 6.20
N ASP A 70 -9.68 -22.31 5.42
CA ASP A 70 -9.74 -21.68 4.11
C ASP A 70 -10.14 -20.20 4.19
N LEU A 71 -9.46 -19.37 3.38
CA LEU A 71 -9.92 -18.03 3.02
C LEU A 71 -10.50 -18.09 1.62
N VAL A 72 -11.82 -17.89 1.51
CA VAL A 72 -12.53 -17.89 0.23
C VAL A 72 -13.14 -16.51 -0.02
N ILE A 73 -12.78 -15.89 -1.14
CA ILE A 73 -13.36 -14.62 -1.58
C ILE A 73 -14.01 -14.84 -2.95
N ARG A 74 -15.34 -14.69 -3.02
CA ARG A 74 -16.12 -14.78 -4.26
C ARG A 74 -16.58 -13.39 -4.65
N THR A 75 -15.88 -12.80 -5.61
CA THR A 75 -16.13 -11.43 -6.07
C THR A 75 -15.86 -11.33 -7.57
N ASP A 76 -16.48 -10.37 -8.24
CA ASP A 76 -16.15 -10.00 -9.62
C ASP A 76 -14.83 -9.24 -9.67
N ARG A 77 -14.56 -8.40 -8.66
CA ARG A 77 -13.31 -7.66 -8.54
C ARG A 77 -12.72 -7.76 -7.13
N LEU A 78 -11.45 -8.14 -7.06
CA LEU A 78 -10.65 -8.11 -5.84
C LEU A 78 -9.54 -7.09 -6.04
N GLU A 79 -9.52 -6.04 -5.21
CA GLU A 79 -8.48 -5.03 -5.22
C GLU A 79 -7.63 -5.18 -3.96
N ASN A 80 -6.36 -5.53 -4.11
CA ASN A 80 -5.41 -5.53 -3.00
C ASN A 80 -4.36 -4.44 -3.26
N ILE A 81 -4.47 -3.32 -2.53
CA ILE A 81 -3.74 -2.09 -2.84
C ILE A 81 -2.95 -1.64 -1.62
N ILE A 82 -1.73 -1.15 -1.85
CA ILE A 82 -0.93 -0.48 -0.82
C ILE A 82 -1.22 1.02 -0.93
N SER A 83 -1.63 1.67 0.15
CA SER A 83 -1.99 3.09 0.18
C SER A 83 -0.79 4.03 0.02
N ARG A 84 0.45 3.52 0.05
CA ARG A 84 1.69 4.25 -0.26
C ARG A 84 2.45 3.51 -1.35
N ALA A 85 2.45 4.05 -2.57
CA ALA A 85 3.61 3.99 -3.44
C ALA A 85 4.40 5.28 -3.27
N ASP A 86 4.71 5.66 -2.02
CA ASP A 86 5.77 6.64 -1.78
C ASP A 86 7.08 5.86 -1.97
N THR A 87 7.46 5.62 -3.23
CA THR A 87 8.85 5.36 -3.54
C THR A 87 9.59 6.61 -3.09
N ILE A 88 10.13 6.61 -1.86
CA ILE A 88 11.20 7.54 -1.53
C ILE A 88 12.34 7.11 -2.45
N ILE A 89 12.42 7.74 -3.61
CA ILE A 89 13.60 7.64 -4.46
C ILE A 89 14.68 8.37 -3.66
N SER A 90 15.38 7.65 -2.77
CA SER A 90 16.60 8.17 -2.19
C SER A 90 17.63 8.14 -3.31
N THR A 91 17.72 9.23 -4.09
CA THR A 91 18.90 9.45 -4.92
C THR A 91 20.04 9.77 -3.98
N GLU A 92 20.74 8.74 -3.51
CA GLU A 92 22.05 8.94 -2.92
C GLU A 92 22.96 9.51 -3.99
N ARG A 93 23.36 10.77 -3.83
CA ARG A 93 24.41 11.36 -4.65
C ARG A 93 25.69 10.60 -4.28
N PRO A 94 26.40 9.93 -5.21
CA PRO A 94 27.63 9.21 -4.88
C PRO A 94 28.65 10.23 -4.35
N THR A 95 28.97 10.16 -3.06
CA THR A 95 29.84 11.13 -2.38
C THR A 95 31.33 10.81 -2.51
N THR A 96 31.70 9.74 -3.21
CA THR A 96 33.11 9.32 -3.35
C THR A 96 33.48 8.77 -4.73
N ALA A 97 32.83 9.23 -5.80
CA ALA A 97 33.42 9.04 -7.12
C ALA A 97 34.63 10.00 -7.23
N LEU A 98 35.83 9.51 -6.92
CA LEU A 98 37.07 10.16 -7.36
C LEU A 98 37.15 10.00 -8.88
N VAL A 99 36.46 10.89 -9.60
CA VAL A 99 36.67 11.04 -11.03
C VAL A 99 38.03 11.70 -11.18
N SER A 100 38.99 10.98 -11.77
CA SER A 100 40.25 11.56 -12.20
C SER A 100 39.95 12.68 -13.21
N ASP A 101 40.27 13.92 -12.84
CA ASP A 101 40.09 15.14 -13.64
C ASP A 101 40.83 15.13 -14.99
N SER A 102 41.60 14.09 -15.28
CA SER A 102 42.39 13.97 -16.50
C SER A 102 41.57 13.62 -17.75
N ARG A 103 40.30 13.21 -17.62
CA ARG A 103 39.47 12.71 -18.74
C ARG A 103 38.35 13.65 -19.19
N LEU A 104 38.16 14.79 -18.55
CA LEU A 104 37.22 15.81 -18.98
C LEU A 104 37.99 17.11 -19.14
N GLY A 105 38.13 17.58 -20.39
CA GLY A 105 38.88 18.79 -20.75
C GLY A 105 38.23 20.09 -20.28
N TRP A 106 38.01 20.24 -18.97
CA TRP A 106 37.63 21.50 -18.37
C TRP A 106 38.89 22.22 -17.92
N GLN A 107 39.41 23.10 -18.77
CA GLN A 107 40.36 24.11 -18.29
C GLN A 107 39.65 25.00 -17.28
N SER A 108 40.27 25.23 -16.14
CA SER A 108 39.74 26.08 -15.06
C SER A 108 39.48 27.50 -15.56
N LEU A 109 38.22 27.94 -15.56
CA LEU A 109 37.85 29.32 -15.87
C LEU A 109 38.07 30.21 -14.63
N ASN A 110 39.31 30.33 -14.14
CA ASN A 110 39.70 31.24 -13.06
C ASN A 110 40.16 32.60 -13.60
N TRP A 111 39.37 33.22 -14.49
CA TRP A 111 39.79 34.46 -15.17
C TRP A 111 38.80 35.62 -15.19
N PHE A 112 37.77 35.66 -14.32
CA PHE A 112 37.00 36.90 -14.11
C PHE A 112 36.38 36.95 -12.70
N TYR A 113 37.17 37.25 -11.66
CA TYR A 113 36.71 37.95 -10.46
C TYR A 113 37.92 38.41 -9.63
N ASN A 114 38.76 39.28 -10.21
CA ASN A 114 39.61 40.21 -9.43
C ASN A 114 40.21 41.31 -10.33
N SER A 115 39.35 42.07 -10.99
CA SER A 115 39.72 43.37 -11.53
C SER A 115 38.48 44.24 -11.65
N LEU A 116 38.22 45.04 -10.60
CA LEU A 116 37.67 46.41 -10.64
C LEU A 116 37.23 46.82 -9.23
N ASN A 117 38.16 47.39 -8.47
CA ASN A 117 37.88 48.46 -7.51
C ASN A 117 39.18 49.23 -7.25
N LEU A 118 39.41 50.25 -8.08
CA LEU A 118 40.31 51.39 -7.83
C LEU A 118 39.49 52.65 -8.17
N LEU A 119 39.53 53.66 -7.28
CA LEU A 119 38.97 55.04 -7.25
C LEU A 119 38.19 55.20 -5.91
N TRP A 120 38.64 55.89 -4.87
CA TRP A 120 39.62 56.98 -4.66
C TRP A 120 40.48 56.73 -3.43
#